data_AF-A0A3C0DLK1-F1
#
_entry.id   AF-A0A3C0DLK1-F1
#
_cell.length_a   1.000
_cell.length_b   1.000
_cell.length_c   1.000
_cell.angle_alpha   90.00
_cell.angle_beta   90.00
_cell.angle_gamma   90.00
#
_symmetry.space_group_name_H-M   'P 1'
#
loop_
_entity.id
_entity.type
_entity.pdbx_description
1 polymer ?
#
loop_
_entity_poly.entity_id
_entity_poly.type
_entity_poly.pdbx_seq_one_letter_code
_entity_poly.pdbx_strand_id
1 'polypeptide(L)'
;MTVNLDFIMNTNRARANELLKGGLFEECRILCQENIWHFQKIAEPSSRQIASAANCLAMRGECAFRSGDFAGARAFYQKAVHLAPRESAYWLRLA
;
A
#
# COMPACT_ATOMS: atom_id res chain seq x y z
N MET A 1 1.00 -14.96 -22.18
CA MET A 1 1.43 -15.28 -20.80
C MET A 1 0.68 -14.34 -19.87
N THR A 2 -0.37 -14.82 -19.19
CA THR A 2 -1.12 -13.99 -18.23
C THR A 2 -0.25 -13.79 -17.00
N VAL A 3 0.18 -12.56 -16.78
CA VAL A 3 0.89 -12.18 -15.56
C VAL A 3 -0.04 -12.42 -14.38
N ASN A 4 0.35 -13.28 -13.44
CA ASN A 4 -0.44 -13.52 -12.23
C ASN A 4 -0.26 -12.32 -11.28
N LEU A 5 -1.09 -11.29 -11.51
CA LEU A 5 -1.07 -10.04 -10.75
C LEU A 5 -1.33 -10.28 -9.26
N ASP A 6 -2.12 -11.29 -8.90
CA ASP A 6 -2.36 -11.71 -7.52
C ASP A 6 -1.06 -12.07 -6.80
N PHE A 7 -0.24 -12.91 -7.42
CA PHE A 7 1.02 -13.34 -6.86
C PHE A 7 2.01 -12.17 -6.74
N ILE A 8 2.13 -11.35 -7.80
CA ILE A 8 3.04 -10.19 -7.82
C ILE A 8 2.64 -9.19 -6.74
N MET A 9 1.36 -8.81 -6.66
CA MET A 9 0.89 -7.84 -5.69
C MET A 9 1.08 -8.34 -4.26
N ASN A 10 0.82 -9.62 -3.98
CA ASN A 10 1.03 -10.15 -2.64
C ASN A 10 2.53 -10.17 -2.27
N THR A 11 3.40 -10.53 -3.21
CA THR A 11 4.86 -10.55 -3.00
C THR A 11 5.40 -9.14 -2.78
N ASN A 12 4.99 -8.18 -3.61
CA ASN A 12 5.37 -6.77 -3.48
C ASN A 12 4.92 -6.19 -2.15
N ARG A 13 3.70 -6.50 -1.70
CA ARG A 13 3.21 -6.09 -0.38
C ARG A 13 4.06 -6.68 0.74
N ALA A 14 4.36 -7.98 0.69
CA ALA A 14 5.15 -8.65 1.73
C ALA A 14 6.56 -8.03 1.83
N ARG A 15 7.25 -7.87 0.71
CA ARG A 15 8.59 -7.30 0.67
C ARG A 15 8.59 -5.81 1.06
N ALA A 16 7.58 -5.04 0.67
CA ALA A 16 7.48 -3.65 1.12
C ALA A 16 7.35 -3.56 2.65
N ASN A 17 6.71 -4.55 3.30
CA ASN A 17 6.55 -4.56 4.75
C ASN A 17 7.88 -4.83 5.45
N GLU A 18 8.71 -5.71 4.87
CA GLU A 18 10.07 -5.94 5.34
C GLU A 18 10.94 -4.69 5.19
N LEU A 19 10.87 -4.02 4.04
CA LEU A 19 11.60 -2.77 3.78
C LEU A 19 11.20 -1.66 4.76
N LEU A 20 9.90 -1.53 5.03
CA LEU A 20 9.39 -0.56 6.00
C LEU A 20 9.93 -0.81 7.41
N LYS A 21 9.97 -2.08 7.85
CA LYS A 21 10.58 -2.48 9.14
C LYS A 21 12.08 -2.25 9.16
N GLY A 22 12.75 -2.47 8.03
CA GLY A 22 14.18 -2.22 7.85
C GLY A 22 14.57 -0.74 7.74
N GLY A 23 13.59 0.18 7.69
CA GLY A 23 13.85 1.62 7.55
C GLY A 23 14.17 2.07 6.12
N LEU A 24 13.99 1.20 5.13
CA LEU A 24 14.26 1.45 3.72
C LEU A 24 13.01 2.06 3.06
N PHE A 25 12.74 3.33 3.39
CA PHE A 25 11.48 3.99 3.00
C PHE A 25 11.33 4.21 1.50
N GLU A 26 12.43 4.52 0.81
CA GLU A 26 12.37 4.82 -0.62
C GLU A 26 12.06 3.55 -1.44
N GLU A 27 12.67 2.43 -1.08
CA GLU A 27 12.43 1.14 -1.72
C GLU A 27 11.01 0.64 -1.42
N CYS A 28 10.54 0.80 -0.18
CA CYS A 28 9.15 0.53 0.19
C CYS A 28 8.17 1.36 -0.66
N ARG A 29 8.47 2.66 -0.83
CA ARG A 29 7.65 3.59 -1.64
C ARG A 29 7.56 3.13 -3.09
N ILE A 30 8.68 2.79 -3.71
CA ILE A 30 8.75 2.33 -5.11
C ILE A 30 7.92 1.05 -5.27
N LEU A 31 8.15 0.06 -4.40
CA LEU A 31 7.48 -1.23 -4.50
C LEU A 31 5.96 -1.13 -4.28
N CYS A 32 5.54 -0.25 -3.35
CA CYS A 32 4.13 0.05 -3.17
C CYS A 32 3.52 0.80 -4.37
N GLN A 33 4.28 1.68 -5.03
CA GLN A 33 3.84 2.38 -6.24
C GLN A 33 3.63 1.40 -7.40
N GLU A 34 4.51 0.43 -7.59
CA GLU A 34 4.33 -0.65 -8.56
C GLU A 34 3.08 -1.48 -8.25
N ASN A 35 2.85 -1.81 -6.98
CA ASN A 35 1.67 -2.55 -6.55
C ASN A 35 0.36 -1.84 -6.93
N ILE A 36 0.30 -0.52 -6.69
CA ILE A 36 -0.84 0.32 -7.05
C ILE A 36 -1.00 0.39 -8.57
N TRP A 37 0.11 0.50 -9.31
CA TRP A 37 0.07 0.49 -10.78
C TRP A 37 -0.50 -0.83 -11.34
N HIS A 38 -0.09 -1.96 -10.76
CA HIS A 38 -0.66 -3.26 -11.11
C HIS A 38 -2.14 -3.34 -10.78
N PHE A 39 -2.55 -2.89 -9.59
CA PHE A 39 -3.94 -2.86 -9.16
C PHE A 39 -4.84 -2.05 -10.10
N GLN A 40 -4.37 -0.89 -10.57
CA GLN A 40 -5.11 -0.03 -11.50
C GLN A 40 -5.40 -0.68 -12.86
N LYS A 41 -4.67 -1.73 -13.24
CA LYS A 41 -4.91 -2.47 -14.49
C LYS A 41 -6.00 -3.53 -14.37
N ILE A 42 -6.48 -3.78 -13.15
CA ILE A 42 -7.43 -4.85 -12.87
C ILE A 42 -8.84 -4.25 -12.91
N ALA A 43 -9.63 -4.64 -13.90
CA ALA A 43 -10.99 -4.15 -14.05
C ALA A 43 -11.90 -4.64 -12.91
N GLU A 44 -11.73 -5.90 -12.50
CA GLU A 44 -12.52 -6.55 -11.45
C GLU A 44 -11.60 -7.09 -10.36
N PRO A 45 -11.17 -6.24 -9.41
CA PRO A 45 -10.24 -6.67 -8.38
C PRO A 45 -10.92 -7.53 -7.32
N SER A 46 -10.25 -8.61 -6.94
CA SER A 46 -10.68 -9.44 -5.81
C SER A 46 -10.51 -8.71 -4.49
N SER A 47 -11.24 -9.13 -3.45
CA SER A 47 -11.08 -8.59 -2.09
C SER A 47 -9.63 -8.67 -1.59
N ARG A 48 -8.89 -9.70 -2.01
CA ARG A 48 -7.47 -9.86 -1.69
C ARG A 48 -6.61 -8.80 -2.37
N GLN A 49 -6.86 -8.49 -3.64
CA GLN A 49 -6.15 -7.45 -4.39
C GLN A 49 -6.44 -6.06 -3.81
N ILE A 50 -7.69 -5.80 -3.44
CA ILE A 50 -8.10 -4.55 -2.78
C ILE A 50 -7.36 -4.39 -1.44
N ALA A 51 -7.34 -5.44 -0.61
CA ALA A 51 -6.61 -5.42 0.65
C ALA A 51 -5.08 -5.26 0.45
N SER A 52 -4.53 -5.84 -0.61
CA SER A 52 -3.11 -5.68 -0.93
C SER A 52 -2.78 -4.24 -1.32
N ALA A 53 -3.59 -3.62 -2.18
CA ALA A 53 -3.42 -2.23 -2.59
C ALA A 53 -3.62 -1.25 -1.42
N ALA A 54 -4.63 -1.48 -0.57
CA ALA A 54 -4.88 -0.68 0.63
C ALA A 54 -3.69 -0.73 1.60
N ASN A 55 -3.11 -1.92 1.83
CA ASN A 55 -1.91 -2.06 2.65
C ASN A 55 -0.71 -1.30 2.06
N CYS A 56 -0.45 -1.42 0.76
CA CYS A 56 0.61 -0.67 0.12
C CYS A 56 0.41 0.85 0.22
N LEU A 57 -0.83 1.35 0.14
CA LEU A 57 -1.13 2.76 0.39
C LEU A 57 -0.84 3.16 1.83
N ALA A 58 -1.27 2.36 2.81
CA ALA A 58 -0.97 2.63 4.21
C ALA A 58 0.54 2.64 4.50
N MET A 59 1.29 1.72 3.89
CA MET A 59 2.74 1.65 4.04
C MET A 59 3.45 2.83 3.38
N ARG A 60 2.96 3.34 2.24
CA ARG A 60 3.43 4.62 1.69
C ARG A 60 3.12 5.78 2.62
N GLY A 61 1.96 5.76 3.27
CA GLY A 61 1.61 6.71 4.31
C GLY A 61 2.62 6.70 5.45
N GLU A 62 3.00 5.49 5.90
CA GLU A 62 4.03 5.32 6.92
C GLU A 62 5.39 5.84 6.48
N CYS A 63 5.83 5.52 5.25
CA CYS A 63 7.08 6.04 4.70
C CYS A 63 7.08 7.56 4.69
N ALA A 64 6.02 8.19 4.18
CA ALA A 64 5.88 9.65 4.16
C ALA A 64 5.90 10.24 5.57
N PHE A 65 5.20 9.62 6.52
CA PHE A 65 5.17 10.04 7.92
C PHE A 65 6.57 10.00 8.54
N ARG A 66 7.31 8.90 8.33
CA ARG A 66 8.67 8.73 8.84
C ARG A 66 9.69 9.64 8.15
N SER A 67 9.42 10.05 6.92
CA SER A 67 10.20 11.05 6.19
C SER A 67 9.83 12.50 6.53
N GLY A 68 8.85 12.73 7.40
CA GLY A 68 8.39 14.07 7.82
C GLY A 68 7.34 14.72 6.92
N ASP A 69 6.90 14.04 5.85
CA ASP A 69 5.79 14.48 5.01
C ASP A 69 4.44 14.02 5.58
N PHE A 70 3.99 14.73 6.61
CA PHE A 70 2.73 14.43 7.30
C PHE A 70 1.50 14.64 6.41
N ALA A 71 1.54 15.63 5.52
CA ALA A 71 0.43 15.91 4.60
C ALA A 71 0.28 14.77 3.57
N GLY A 72 1.40 14.35 2.98
CA GLY A 72 1.45 13.19 2.08
C GLY A 72 1.04 11.91 2.79
N ALA A 73 1.50 11.69 4.03
CA ALA A 73 1.12 10.54 4.84
C ALA A 73 -0.39 10.43 5.01
N ARG A 74 -1.03 11.53 5.44
CA ARG A 74 -2.48 11.60 5.63
C ARG A 74 -3.23 11.29 4.35
N ALA A 75 -2.81 11.84 3.22
CA ALA A 75 -3.43 11.58 1.93
C ALA A 75 -3.36 10.10 1.53
N PHE A 76 -2.25 9.42 1.83
CA PHE A 76 -2.10 7.99 1.56
C PHE A 76 -2.96 7.12 2.50
N TYR A 77 -3.02 7.44 3.79
CA TYR A 77 -3.91 6.72 4.72
C TYR A 77 -5.39 6.90 4.36
N GLN A 78 -5.81 8.09 3.92
CA GLN A 78 -7.19 8.31 3.43
C GLN A 78 -7.53 7.44 2.23
N LYS A 79 -6.61 7.28 1.28
CA LYS A 79 -6.80 6.38 0.13
C LYS A 79 -6.89 4.92 0.56
N ALA A 80 -6.07 4.49 1.54
CA ALA A 80 -6.12 3.13 2.09
C ALA A 80 -7.48 2.84 2.73
N VAL A 81 -7.99 3.77 3.53
CA VAL A 81 -9.34 3.70 4.12
C VAL A 81 -10.43 3.65 3.06
N HIS A 82 -10.34 4.45 2.00
CA HIS A 82 -11.33 4.45 0.93
C HIS A 82 -11.42 3.09 0.22
N LEU A 83 -10.27 2.42 0.03
CA LEU A 83 -10.19 1.10 -0.58
C LEU A 83 -10.65 -0.02 0.36
N ALA A 84 -10.31 0.07 1.64
CA ALA A 84 -10.64 -0.95 2.64
C ALA A 84 -11.17 -0.28 3.92
N PRO A 85 -12.43 0.20 3.91
CA PRO A 85 -12.98 1.00 5.01
C PRO A 85 -13.19 0.22 6.30
N ARG A 86 -13.23 -1.12 6.22
CA ARG A 86 -13.40 -2.02 7.37
C ARG A 86 -12.09 -2.35 8.09
N GLU A 87 -10.95 -1.93 7.55
CA GLU A 87 -9.65 -2.23 8.16
C GLU A 87 -9.32 -1.15 9.21
N SER A 88 -9.42 -1.53 10.49
CA SER A 88 -9.27 -0.62 11.64
C SER A 88 -7.86 -0.03 11.76
N ALA A 89 -6.83 -0.74 11.27
CA ALA A 89 -5.44 -0.30 11.33
C ALA A 89 -5.18 1.03 10.59
N TYR A 90 -5.94 1.33 9.54
CA TYR A 90 -5.76 2.56 8.76
C TYR A 90 -6.38 3.79 9.43
N TRP A 91 -7.49 3.59 10.16
CA TRP A 91 -8.15 4.64 10.93
C TRP A 91 -7.30 5.11 12.11
N LEU A 92 -6.58 4.18 12.76
CA LEU A 92 -5.65 4.50 13.86
C LEU A 92 -4.51 5.44 13.44
N ARG A 93 -4.16 5.48 12.15
CA ARG A 93 -3.10 6.34 11.61
C ARG A 93 -3.62 7.70 11.08
N LEU A 94 -4.94 7.91 11.10
CA LEU A 94 -5.59 9.16 10.70
C LEU A 94 -6.03 10.03 11.88
N ALA A 95 -6.13 9.45 13.08
CA ALA A 95 -6.44 10.13 14.34
C ALA A 95 -5.19 10.82 14.91
#